data_AF-A0A3D4UYT7-F1
#
_entry.id   AF-A0A3D4UYT7-F1
#
_cell.length_a   1.000
_cell.length_b   1.000
_cell.length_c   1.000
_cell.angle_alpha   90.00
_cell.angle_beta   90.00
_cell.angle_gamma   90.00
#
_symmetry.space_group_name_H-M   'P 1'
#
loop_
_entity.id
_entity.type
_entity.pdbx_description
1 polymer ?
#
loop_
_entity_poly.entity_id
_entity_poly.type
_entity_poly.pdbx_seq_one_letter_code
_entity_poly.pdbx_strand_id
1 'polypeptide(L)' 'MELIPEWAPNIHPLLVHFPIGIIILAALMNFISLFIPEEWWDEKKNTIIYIVGSVSAIGVYYSGKSAAD' A
#
# COMPACT_ATOMS: atom_id res chain seq x y z
N MET A 1 -20.36 -13.90 9.74
CA MET A 1 -19.39 -13.86 8.62
C MET A 1 -18.05 -13.55 9.23
N GLU A 2 -17.06 -14.43 9.05
CA GLU A 2 -15.69 -14.06 9.39
C GLU A 2 -15.23 -12.95 8.45
N LEU A 3 -14.64 -11.91 9.02
CA LEU A 3 -14.17 -10.73 8.29
C LEU A 3 -12.77 -10.93 7.68
N ILE A 4 -12.17 -12.11 7.87
CA ILE A 4 -10.84 -12.46 7.40
C ILE A 4 -10.86 -13.77 6.59
N PRO A 5 -10.01 -13.93 5.58
CA PRO A 5 -9.86 -15.21 4.87
C PRO A 5 -9.35 -16.32 5.78
N GLU A 6 -9.74 -17.58 5.52
CA GLU A 6 -9.30 -18.74 6.32
C GLU A 6 -7.77 -18.92 6.38
N TRP A 7 -7.05 -18.44 5.37
CA TRP A 7 -5.57 -18.52 5.33
C TRP A 7 -4.89 -17.44 6.18
N ALA A 8 -5.61 -16.38 6.58
CA ALA A 8 -5.04 -15.22 7.25
C ALA A 8 -5.12 -15.41 8.77
N PRO A 9 -3.98 -15.49 9.49
CA PRO A 9 -3.99 -15.71 10.93
C PRO A 9 -4.51 -14.49 11.71
N ASN A 10 -4.43 -13.29 11.13
CA ASN A 10 -4.90 -12.04 11.73
C ASN A 10 -5.11 -10.99 10.62
N ILE A 11 -6.03 -10.04 10.84
CA ILE A 11 -6.23 -8.87 9.98
C ILE A 11 -5.08 -7.85 10.06
N HIS A 12 -4.35 -7.78 11.19
CA HIS A 12 -3.31 -6.78 11.45
C HIS A 12 -2.18 -6.79 10.40
N PRO A 13 -1.58 -7.95 10.03
CA PRO A 13 -0.60 -7.98 8.95
C PRO A 13 -1.14 -7.46 7.63
N LEU A 14 -2.40 -7.73 7.32
CA LEU A 14 -3.04 -7.28 6.09
C LEU A 14 -3.22 -5.76 6.12
N LEU A 15 -3.74 -5.21 7.21
CA LEU A 15 -3.96 -3.78 7.32
C LEU A 15 -2.66 -2.98 7.42
N VAL A 16 -1.65 -3.45 8.15
CA VAL A 16 -0.44 -2.65 8.43
C VAL A 16 0.67 -2.88 7.41
N HIS A 17 0.92 -4.11 6.96
CA HIS A 17 2.04 -4.36 6.06
C HIS A 17 1.72 -4.10 4.58
N PHE A 18 0.46 -4.23 4.14
CA PHE A 18 0.12 -3.92 2.75
C PHE A 18 0.36 -2.45 2.36
N PRO A 19 -0.05 -1.43 3.14
CA PRO A 19 0.26 -0.04 2.81
C PRO A 19 1.77 0.23 2.72
N ILE A 20 2.55 -0.34 3.65
CA ILE A 20 4.02 -0.22 3.64
C ILE A 20 4.59 -0.85 2.36
N GLY A 21 4.14 -2.07 2.02
CA GLY A 21 4.54 -2.76 0.79
C GLY A 21 4.20 -1.96 -0.47
N ILE A 22 3.02 -1.34 -0.53
CA ILE A 22 2.60 -0.50 -1.65
C ILE A 22 3.49 0.74 -1.79
N ILE A 23 3.81 1.42 -0.69
CA ILE A 23 4.69 2.60 -0.72
C ILE A 23 6.12 2.21 -1.15
N ILE A 24 6.65 1.10 -0.62
CA ILE A 24 7.94 0.57 -1.04
C ILE A 24 7.92 0.22 -2.54
N LEU A 25 6.85 -0.43 -3.01
CA LEU A 25 6.66 -0.73 -4.42
C LEU A 25 6.63 0.54 -5.28
N ALA A 26 5.92 1.60 -4.84
CA ALA A 26 5.92 2.88 -5.55
C ALA A 26 7.32 3.49 -5.66
N ALA A 27 8.11 3.43 -4.58
CA ALA A 27 9.48 3.92 -4.58
C ALA A 27 10.39 3.12 -5.53
N LEU A 28 10.27 1.78 -5.50
CA LEU A 28 11.01 0.89 -6.40
C LEU A 28 10.61 1.11 -7.86
N MET A 29 9.32 1.23 -8.16
CA MET A 29 8.83 1.49 -9.52
C MET A 29 9.25 2.87 -10.02
N ASN A 30 9.28 3.89 -9.16
CA ASN A 30 9.84 5.20 -9.49
C ASN A 30 11.32 5.13 -9.85
N PHE A 31 12.08 4.29 -9.15
CA PHE A 31 13.50 4.10 -9.45
C PHE A 31 13.68 3.34 -10.76
N ILE A 32 12.90 2.29 -10.98
CA ILE A 32 12.91 1.50 -12.21
C ILE A 32 12.51 2.34 -13.42
N SER A 33 11.58 3.29 -13.26
CA SER A 33 11.12 4.17 -14.34
C SER A 33 12.22 5.06 -14.93
N LEU A 34 13.35 5.24 -14.22
CA LEU A 34 14.54 5.90 -14.76
C LEU A 34 15.22 5.09 -15.87
N PHE A 35 14.96 3.77 -15.94
CA PHE A 35 15.62 2.83 -16.84
C PHE A 35 14.70 2.22 -17.89
N ILE A 36 13.40 2.52 -17.86
CA ILE A 36 12.41 1.99 -18.80
C ILE A 36 11.65 3.11 -19.52
N PRO A 37 11.12 2.86 -20.74
CA PRO A 37 10.40 3.89 -21.48
C PRO A 37 9.06 4.26 -20.84
N GLU A 38 8.64 5.51 -20.99
CA GLU A 38 7.36 6.03 -20.44
C GLU A 38 6.12 5.28 -20.94
N GLU A 39 6.16 4.69 -22.16
CA GLU A 39 5.05 3.87 -22.68
C GLU A 39 4.74 2.69 -21.74
N TRP A 40 5.76 2.13 -21.10
CA TRP A 40 5.65 1.04 -20.13
C TRP A 40 5.22 1.59 -18.77
N TRP A 41 5.90 2.64 -18.30
CA TRP A 41 5.68 3.20 -16.97
C TRP A 41 5.84 4.71 -16.94
N ASP A 42 4.73 5.41 -16.75
CA ASP A 42 4.70 6.86 -16.65
C ASP A 42 4.60 7.32 -15.19
N GLU A 43 4.84 8.61 -14.98
CA GLU A 43 4.75 9.25 -13.66
C GLU A 43 3.34 9.13 -13.07
N LYS A 44 2.30 9.12 -13.91
CA LYS A 44 0.90 9.02 -13.47
C LYS A 44 0.61 7.68 -12.80
N LYS A 45 1.01 6.55 -13.41
CA LYS A 45 0.90 5.22 -12.79
C LYS A 45 1.59 5.20 -11.44
N ASN A 46 2.80 5.75 -11.37
CA ASN A 46 3.56 5.76 -10.13
C ASN A 46 2.91 6.62 -9.03
N THR A 47 2.40 7.79 -9.41
CA THR A 47 1.65 8.70 -8.53
C THR A 47 0.41 8.03 -7.95
N ILE A 48 -0.32 7.25 -8.75
CA ILE A 48 -1.49 6.50 -8.28
C ILE A 48 -1.09 5.52 -7.16
N ILE A 49 0.02 4.80 -7.32
CA ILE A 49 0.48 3.85 -6.28
C ILE A 49 0.85 4.60 -5.00
N TYR A 50 1.54 5.73 -5.10
CA TYR A 50 1.83 6.57 -3.95
C TYR A 50 0.58 7.05 -3.23
N ILE A 51 -0.43 7.51 -3.98
CA ILE A 51 -1.71 7.96 -3.41
C ILE A 51 -2.41 6.80 -2.71
N VAL A 52 -2.54 5.64 -3.36
CA VAL A 52 -3.19 4.46 -2.77
C VAL A 52 -2.47 4.04 -1.49
N GLY A 53 -1.15 3.89 -1.53
CA GLY A 53 -0.37 3.51 -0.36
C GLY A 53 -0.50 4.51 0.79
N SER A 54 -0.46 5.81 0.48
CA SER A 54 -0.57 6.88 1.48
C SER A 54 -1.97 6.93 2.11
N VAL A 55 -3.03 6.88 1.31
CA VAL A 55 -4.42 6.86 1.82
C VAL A 55 -4.68 5.62 2.66
N SER A 56 -4.19 4.45 2.24
CA SER A 56 -4.29 3.22 3.04
C SER A 56 -3.53 3.34 4.36
N ALA A 57 -2.31 3.89 4.36
CA ALA A 57 -1.53 4.09 5.58
C ALA A 57 -2.24 5.05 6.56
N ILE A 58 -2.84 6.14 6.05
CA ILE A 58 -3.66 7.06 6.85
C ILE A 58 -4.85 6.33 7.48
N GLY A 59 -5.60 5.56 6.69
CA GLY A 59 -6.75 4.81 7.19
C GLY A 59 -6.36 3.85 8.32
N VAL A 60 -5.24 3.14 8.13
CA VAL A 60 -4.73 2.14 9.09
C VAL A 60 -4.22 2.79 10.37
N TYR A 61 -3.57 3.96 10.27
CA TYR A 61 -3.15 4.73 11.45
C TYR A 61 -4.35 5.09 12.33
N TYR A 62 -5.40 5.67 11.74
CA TYR A 62 -6.58 6.07 12.51
C TYR A 62 -7.39 4.87 13.02
N SER A 63 -7.54 3.80 12.23
CA SER A 63 -8.22 2.59 12.69
C SER A 63 -7.45 1.91 13.83
N GLY A 64 -6.12 1.89 13.77
CA GLY A 64 -5.27 1.35 14.82
C GLY A 64 -5.39 2.15 16.12
N LYS A 65 -5.40 3.48 16.03
CA LYS A 65 -5.64 4.35 17.18
C LYS A 65 -7.00 4.10 17.82
N SER A 66 -8.05 4.07 17.00
CA SER A 66 -9.43 3.83 17.46
C SER A 66 -9.64 2.44 18.07
N ALA A 67 -8.78 1.47 17.77
CA ALA A 67 -8.82 0.14 18.38
C ALA A 67 -7.98 0.02 19.66
N ALA A 68 -7.06 0.96 19.89
CA ALA A 68 -6.23 1.01 21.09
C ALA A 68 -6.87 1.84 22.22
N ASP A 69 -7.71 2.80 21.85
CA ASP A 69 -8.61 3.56 22.75
C ASP A 69 -9.85 2.73 23.13
#